data_AF-W2QUD4-F1
#
_entry.id   AF-W2QUD4-F1
#
_cell.length_a   1.000
_cell.length_b   1.000
_cell.length_c   1.000
_cell.angle_alpha   90.00
_cell.angle_beta   90.00
_cell.angle_gamma   90.00
#
_symmetry.space_group_name_H-M   'P 1'
#
loop_
_entity.id
_entity.type
_entity.pdbx_description
1 polymer ?
#
loop_
_entity_poly.entity_id
_entity_poly.type
_entity_poly.pdbx_seq_one_letter_code
_entity_poly.pdbx_strand_id
1 'polypeptide(L)'
;MQYARRGDFKSALTGAFTCGLGMCNQHTIILFELPIIAWVLWSRRRSLWWKEVAHFTGAFALGLTPYIYMPITANWNPQPGSWGDVSTLSGLIHHIRRADYGTFRLYASDEANEDLWTRLYLYGVDLTNREIPFQLAFPIIGLGMLQTLRVSTNMNRQLGGFMIAMYTFYMIVFHSLANLPISEGLIYGVQMRFWQQPNVVIFIWFGVGLGYIVNLVAQVIGGTSRVMKTASSMILHIACLALVGAQIWRWYELCDQNQAFYIRNYAHALLDPLPPNAILFVNFDLQWTSLRYLQRCELRRPDVTVLNLSMMTYKWFATKHDHYPNLQFPGSRLVPFGSVSDGFSMTQLLDTNIVQTFSEKQLRFFLGGKLSYNDQDFIEKYTLVPYGLLDEFQSLTTPSPSLKNWYSSQQKVKRMIRERLSTLPPEKIYNDETWEWTIARDYGMKELNWATYLLERTIAEDPENLTLLSEAAKPMELSYQLEPSEFWNAASNLKNLGLAYAQMVKSSHEFTTSTDPFFNEVVGAGVEDSRFKDRASARMLEVWNSWLQVPEAKLDQGYEAIRSIVRKFVPEEKKLEKSSKRRKKKSPKKRVSTKTGKK
;
A
#
# COMPACT_ATOMS: atom_id res chain seq x y z
N MET A 1 2.76 11.32 33.88
CA MET A 1 3.56 11.01 35.09
C MET A 1 3.76 12.20 36.03
N GLN A 2 4.16 13.40 35.56
CA GLN A 2 4.39 14.56 36.45
C GLN A 2 3.14 14.94 37.26
N TYR A 3 1.98 15.05 36.59
CA TYR A 3 0.69 15.29 37.26
C TYR A 3 0.39 14.22 38.34
N ALA A 4 0.63 12.94 38.04
CA ALA A 4 0.41 11.84 39.00
C ALA A 4 1.24 11.95 40.29
N ARG A 5 2.40 12.62 40.22
CA ARG A 5 3.30 12.83 41.36
C ARG A 5 2.93 14.07 42.16
N ARG A 6 2.54 15.17 41.48
CA ARG A 6 2.35 16.48 42.12
C ARG A 6 0.89 16.84 42.41
N GLY A 7 -0.05 16.34 41.60
CA GLY A 7 -1.46 16.74 41.64
C GLY A 7 -1.70 18.23 41.41
N ASP A 8 -0.69 18.96 40.92
CA ASP A 8 -0.73 20.42 40.86
C ASP A 8 -1.49 20.95 39.63
N PHE A 9 -1.98 22.19 39.76
CA PHE A 9 -2.71 22.88 38.69
C PHE A 9 -1.83 23.09 37.45
N LYS A 10 -0.54 23.40 37.65
CA LYS A 10 0.41 23.69 36.57
C LYS A 10 0.59 22.49 35.64
N SER A 11 0.78 21.29 36.19
CA SER A 11 0.93 20.07 35.37
C SER A 11 -0.35 19.73 34.60
N ALA A 12 -1.52 19.96 35.19
CA ALA A 12 -2.80 19.78 34.50
C ALA A 12 -2.98 20.80 33.37
N LEU A 13 -2.61 22.07 33.60
CA LEU A 13 -2.69 23.14 32.61
C LEU A 13 -1.74 22.89 31.42
N THR A 14 -0.47 22.54 31.69
CA THR A 14 0.48 22.17 30.65
C THR A 14 0.00 20.92 29.90
N GLY A 15 -0.53 19.93 30.61
CA GLY A 15 -1.11 18.73 30.00
C GLY A 15 -2.28 19.06 29.06
N ALA A 16 -3.17 19.97 29.45
CA ALA A 16 -4.29 20.40 28.62
C ALA A 16 -3.81 21.07 27.31
N PHE A 17 -2.82 21.97 27.39
CA PHE A 17 -2.19 22.55 26.20
C PHE A 17 -1.54 21.49 25.31
N THR A 18 -0.80 20.54 25.90
CA THR A 18 -0.16 19.45 25.16
C THR A 18 -1.17 18.51 24.49
N CYS A 19 -2.32 18.25 25.11
CA CYS A 19 -3.40 17.48 24.48
C CYS A 19 -3.96 18.22 23.25
N GLY A 20 -4.27 19.52 23.40
CA GLY A 20 -4.70 20.34 22.27
C GLY A 20 -3.70 20.32 21.11
N LEU A 21 -2.40 20.45 21.41
CA LEU A 21 -1.34 20.37 20.41
C LEU A 21 -1.21 18.96 19.80
N GLY A 22 -1.37 17.92 20.61
CA GLY A 22 -1.34 16.52 20.16
C GLY A 22 -2.41 16.20 19.13
N MET A 23 -3.62 16.74 19.32
CA MET A 23 -4.74 16.60 18.38
C MET A 23 -4.40 17.16 16.99
N CYS A 24 -3.60 18.22 16.91
CA CYS A 24 -3.13 18.78 15.63
C CYS A 24 -2.11 17.91 14.89
N ASN A 25 -1.48 16.94 15.56
CA ASN A 25 -0.49 16.05 14.94
C ASN A 25 -1.12 14.71 14.52
N GLN A 26 -1.87 14.06 15.41
CA GLN A 26 -2.43 12.73 15.16
C GLN A 26 -3.80 12.58 15.81
N HIS A 27 -4.85 12.50 15.00
CA HIS A 27 -6.23 12.47 15.50
C HIS A 27 -6.55 11.27 16.42
N THR A 28 -5.85 10.13 16.29
CA THR A 28 -6.06 8.96 17.18
C THR A 28 -5.53 9.17 18.60
N ILE A 29 -4.77 10.25 18.85
CA ILE A 29 -4.33 10.61 20.20
C ILE A 29 -5.51 10.81 21.16
N ILE A 30 -6.67 11.18 20.63
CA ILE A 30 -7.92 11.33 21.40
C ILE A 30 -8.25 10.08 22.24
N LEU A 31 -7.86 8.90 21.78
CA LEU A 31 -8.07 7.65 22.50
C LEU A 31 -7.21 7.53 23.77
N PHE A 32 -6.09 8.25 23.86
CA PHE A 32 -5.35 8.43 25.12
C PHE A 32 -5.88 9.63 25.91
N GLU A 33 -6.18 10.73 25.23
CA GLU A 33 -6.62 11.96 25.88
C GLU A 33 -7.93 11.78 26.64
N LEU A 34 -8.90 11.04 26.11
CA LEU A 34 -10.18 10.79 26.78
C LEU A 34 -9.99 10.17 28.18
N PRO A 35 -9.29 9.02 28.35
CA PRO A 35 -8.92 8.52 29.67
C PRO A 35 -8.11 9.50 30.52
N ILE A 36 -7.11 10.18 29.95
CA ILE A 36 -6.25 11.13 30.68
C ILE A 36 -7.09 12.27 31.27
N ILE A 37 -7.90 12.92 30.44
CA ILE A 37 -8.76 14.05 30.81
C ILE A 37 -9.76 13.60 31.87
N ALA A 38 -10.43 12.45 31.67
CA ALA A 38 -11.36 11.90 32.65
C ALA A 38 -10.68 11.66 34.00
N TRP A 39 -9.46 11.10 34.01
CA TRP A 39 -8.71 10.85 35.23
C TRP A 39 -8.24 12.14 35.93
N VAL A 40 -7.79 13.15 35.18
CA VAL A 40 -7.40 14.45 35.73
C VAL A 40 -8.61 15.17 36.35
N LEU A 41 -9.73 15.23 35.64
CA LEU A 41 -10.96 15.85 36.15
C LEU A 41 -11.49 15.11 37.38
N TRP A 42 -11.50 13.77 37.36
CA TRP A 42 -11.92 12.97 38.50
C TRP A 42 -11.01 13.17 39.71
N SER A 43 -9.69 13.17 39.53
CA SER A 43 -8.74 13.36 40.63
C SER A 43 -8.84 14.75 41.25
N ARG A 44 -9.16 15.79 40.47
CA ARG A 44 -9.40 17.15 40.97
C ARG A 44 -10.85 17.43 41.37
N ARG A 45 -11.80 16.48 41.27
CA ARG A 45 -13.25 16.75 41.46
C ARG A 45 -13.64 17.49 42.75
N ARG A 46 -12.81 17.44 43.80
CA ARG A 46 -13.03 18.17 45.06
C ARG A 46 -12.53 19.62 45.05
N SER A 47 -11.55 19.93 44.21
CA SER A 47 -10.96 21.27 44.03
C SER A 47 -11.36 21.93 42.70
N LEU A 48 -12.01 21.18 41.81
CA LEU A 48 -12.38 21.62 40.48
C LEU A 48 -13.47 22.70 40.58
N TRP A 49 -13.13 23.93 40.20
CA TRP A 49 -14.07 25.04 40.08
C TRP A 49 -14.19 25.47 38.62
N TRP A 50 -15.26 26.18 38.24
CA TRP A 50 -15.49 26.62 36.85
C TRP A 50 -14.31 27.41 36.29
N LYS A 51 -13.58 28.16 37.15
CA LYS A 51 -12.35 28.83 36.76
C LYS A 51 -11.28 27.84 36.32
N GLU A 52 -11.00 26.80 37.09
CA GLU A 52 -9.99 25.79 36.70
C GLU A 52 -10.37 25.11 35.38
N VAL A 53 -11.65 24.76 35.22
CA VAL A 53 -12.16 24.19 33.96
C VAL A 53 -11.93 25.15 32.80
N ALA A 54 -12.26 26.44 32.96
CA ALA A 54 -12.04 27.46 31.94
C ALA A 54 -10.54 27.61 31.58
N HIS A 55 -9.63 27.52 32.55
CA HIS A 55 -8.19 27.54 32.27
C HIS A 55 -7.74 26.30 31.50
N PHE A 56 -8.20 25.10 31.86
CA PHE A 56 -7.87 23.88 31.14
C PHE A 56 -8.44 23.88 29.72
N THR A 57 -9.70 24.28 29.54
CA THR A 57 -10.33 24.45 28.24
C THR A 57 -9.60 25.50 27.41
N GLY A 58 -9.24 26.65 28.00
CA GLY A 58 -8.48 27.69 27.34
C GLY A 58 -7.09 27.22 26.90
N ALA A 59 -6.37 26.50 27.76
CA ALA A 59 -5.07 25.92 27.44
C ALA A 59 -5.19 24.87 26.31
N PHE A 60 -6.18 23.98 26.37
CA PHE A 60 -6.45 23.01 25.30
C PHE A 60 -6.78 23.71 23.98
N ALA A 61 -7.65 24.72 24.00
CA ALA A 61 -7.99 25.51 22.82
C ALA A 61 -6.77 26.26 22.25
N LEU A 62 -5.88 26.77 23.10
CA LEU A 62 -4.60 27.35 22.67
C LEU A 62 -3.70 26.31 21.99
N GLY A 63 -3.71 25.06 22.48
CA GLY A 63 -3.01 23.95 21.83
C GLY A 63 -3.53 23.65 20.42
N LEU A 64 -4.83 23.86 20.17
CA LEU A 64 -5.46 23.65 18.86
C LEU A 64 -5.19 24.74 17.82
N THR A 65 -4.49 25.81 18.21
CA THR A 65 -4.21 26.96 17.31
C THR A 65 -3.50 26.61 16.00
N PRO A 66 -2.67 25.55 15.87
CA PRO A 66 -2.14 25.15 14.57
C PRO A 66 -3.21 24.87 13.52
N TYR A 67 -4.43 24.43 13.89
CA TYR A 67 -5.52 24.25 12.93
C TYR A 67 -5.96 25.55 12.25
N ILE A 68 -5.71 26.72 12.86
CA ILE A 68 -6.02 28.04 12.28
C ILE A 68 -5.21 28.29 11.00
N TYR A 69 -4.06 27.65 10.84
CA TYR A 69 -3.27 27.73 9.61
C TYR A 69 -4.07 27.31 8.35
N MET A 70 -4.96 26.32 8.49
CA MET A 70 -5.73 25.78 7.37
C MET A 70 -6.72 26.81 6.76
N PRO A 71 -7.65 27.43 7.52
CA PRO A 71 -8.54 28.45 6.95
C PRO A 71 -7.78 29.70 6.47
N ILE A 72 -6.67 30.09 7.13
CA ILE A 72 -5.86 31.23 6.66
C ILE A 72 -5.32 30.94 5.26
N THR A 73 -4.65 29.80 5.09
CA THR A 73 -4.04 29.44 3.79
C THR A 73 -5.09 29.14 2.73
N ALA A 74 -6.22 28.52 3.09
CA ALA A 74 -7.32 28.29 2.16
C ALA A 74 -7.93 29.58 1.59
N ASN A 75 -7.92 30.67 2.36
CA ASN A 75 -8.45 31.97 1.88
C ASN A 75 -7.39 32.84 1.20
N TRP A 76 -6.15 32.88 1.74
CA TRP A 76 -5.12 33.82 1.26
C TRP A 76 -4.25 33.26 0.14
N ASN A 77 -4.07 31.94 0.09
CA ASN A 77 -3.25 31.29 -0.92
C ASN A 77 -3.84 29.93 -1.27
N PRO A 78 -5.04 29.87 -1.86
CA PRO A 78 -5.66 28.61 -2.20
C PRO A 78 -4.83 27.86 -3.24
N GLN A 79 -4.61 26.57 -3.01
CA GLN A 79 -3.74 25.74 -3.84
C GLN A 79 -4.53 24.62 -4.52
N PRO A 80 -4.24 24.29 -5.80
CA PRO A 80 -4.77 23.08 -6.44
C PRO A 80 -4.37 21.84 -5.64
N GLY A 81 -5.30 20.90 -5.48
CA GLY A 81 -5.07 19.67 -4.73
C GLY A 81 -5.16 19.78 -3.20
N SER A 82 -5.62 20.89 -2.64
CA SER A 82 -5.95 20.95 -1.20
C SER A 82 -7.12 20.01 -0.87
N TRP A 83 -7.00 19.17 0.17
CA TRP A 83 -8.09 18.29 0.61
C TRP A 83 -9.13 19.04 1.41
N GLY A 84 -10.38 19.01 0.95
CA GLY A 84 -11.51 19.61 1.65
C GLY A 84 -11.67 21.09 1.34
N ASP A 85 -12.84 21.61 1.70
CA ASP A 85 -13.04 23.04 1.86
C ASP A 85 -12.95 23.39 3.34
N VAL A 86 -11.92 24.15 3.70
CA VAL A 86 -11.69 24.64 5.08
C VAL A 86 -11.77 26.17 5.15
N SER A 87 -12.27 26.81 4.09
CA SER A 87 -12.47 28.27 4.06
C SER A 87 -13.59 28.74 5.00
N THR A 88 -14.53 27.84 5.32
CA THR A 88 -15.66 28.08 6.23
C THR A 88 -15.50 27.34 7.56
N LEU A 89 -16.18 27.80 8.62
CA LEU A 89 -16.19 27.11 9.91
C LEU A 89 -16.80 25.70 9.82
N SER A 90 -17.87 25.53 9.02
CA SER A 90 -18.49 24.22 8.81
C SER A 90 -17.54 23.26 8.12
N GLY A 91 -16.84 23.73 7.08
CA GLY A 91 -15.82 22.96 6.36
C GLY A 91 -14.63 22.59 7.23
N LEU A 92 -14.15 23.53 8.07
CA LEU A 92 -13.10 23.25 9.06
C LEU A 92 -13.51 22.17 10.05
N ILE A 93 -14.73 22.25 10.61
CA ILE A 93 -15.25 21.22 11.54
C ILE A 93 -15.41 19.87 10.83
N HIS A 94 -15.90 19.87 9.59
CA HIS A 94 -16.02 18.66 8.75
C HIS A 94 -14.66 17.99 8.55
N HIS A 95 -13.63 18.78 8.26
CA HIS A 95 -12.26 18.32 8.09
C HIS A 95 -11.67 17.76 9.40
N ILE A 96 -11.77 18.50 10.51
CA ILE A 96 -11.25 18.07 11.83
C ILE A 96 -11.91 16.76 12.26
N ARG A 97 -13.21 16.60 12.03
CA ARG A 97 -13.96 15.36 12.34
C ARG A 97 -13.64 14.21 11.40
N ARG A 98 -12.85 14.41 10.34
CA ARG A 98 -12.62 13.43 9.28
C ARG A 98 -13.93 12.88 8.71
N ALA A 99 -14.90 13.77 8.52
CA ALA A 99 -16.26 13.36 8.14
C ALA A 99 -16.31 12.72 6.74
N ASP A 100 -15.35 13.03 5.85
CA ASP A 100 -15.17 12.37 4.55
C ASP A 100 -14.92 10.85 4.65
N TYR A 101 -14.43 10.36 5.79
CA TYR A 101 -14.24 8.93 6.06
C TYR A 101 -15.42 8.29 6.81
N GLY A 102 -16.33 9.09 7.39
CA GLY A 102 -17.38 8.63 8.30
C GLY A 102 -17.18 8.93 9.79
N THR A 103 -16.23 9.81 10.15
CA THR A 103 -15.85 10.22 11.53
C THR A 103 -15.29 9.11 12.43
N PHE A 104 -16.01 8.00 12.60
CA PHE A 104 -15.63 6.85 13.44
C PHE A 104 -15.13 5.66 12.62
N ARG A 105 -14.59 5.95 11.43
CA ARG A 105 -14.01 4.97 10.52
C ARG A 105 -12.58 5.36 10.20
N LEU A 106 -11.74 4.35 10.02
CA LEU A 106 -10.36 4.55 9.59
C LEU A 106 -10.26 4.69 8.08
N TYR A 107 -11.08 3.95 7.34
CA TYR A 107 -11.11 3.84 5.89
C TYR A 107 -12.49 4.18 5.33
N ALA A 108 -12.56 4.83 4.17
CA ALA A 108 -13.83 5.30 3.59
C ALA A 108 -14.60 4.21 2.82
N SER A 109 -14.07 2.98 2.71
CA SER A 109 -14.69 1.86 2.00
C SER A 109 -15.68 1.08 2.87
N ASP A 110 -16.63 0.44 2.20
CA ASP A 110 -17.58 -0.52 2.77
C ASP A 110 -17.15 -1.97 2.52
N GLU A 111 -15.91 -2.19 2.08
CA GLU A 111 -15.34 -3.53 1.93
C GLU A 111 -15.38 -4.34 3.23
N ALA A 112 -15.55 -5.66 3.06
CA ALA A 112 -15.49 -6.60 4.16
C ALA A 112 -14.12 -6.50 4.85
N ASN A 113 -14.14 -6.58 6.18
CA ASN A 113 -12.95 -6.42 6.99
C ASN A 113 -13.00 -7.34 8.20
N GLU A 114 -11.83 -7.56 8.79
CA GLU A 114 -11.59 -8.52 9.84
C GLU A 114 -12.07 -8.01 11.20
N ASP A 115 -12.44 -8.96 12.06
CA ASP A 115 -13.00 -8.70 13.37
C ASP A 115 -11.94 -8.25 14.40
N LEU A 116 -12.43 -7.77 15.55
CA LEU A 116 -11.60 -7.28 16.66
C LEU A 116 -10.55 -8.31 17.10
N TRP A 117 -10.91 -9.59 17.22
CA TRP A 117 -9.99 -10.61 17.72
C TRP A 117 -8.83 -10.85 16.76
N THR A 118 -9.11 -10.90 15.46
CA THR A 118 -8.09 -11.03 14.44
C THR A 118 -7.09 -9.87 14.53
N ARG A 119 -7.58 -8.63 14.68
CA ARG A 119 -6.69 -7.46 14.78
C ARG A 119 -5.87 -7.45 16.07
N LEU A 120 -6.46 -7.84 17.21
CA LEU A 120 -5.74 -7.95 18.49
C LEU A 120 -4.70 -9.07 18.46
N TYR A 121 -5.03 -10.20 17.83
CA TYR A 121 -4.10 -11.31 17.63
C TYR A 121 -2.89 -10.86 16.80
N LEU A 122 -3.13 -10.20 15.66
CA LEU A 122 -2.05 -9.72 14.80
C LEU A 122 -1.18 -8.68 15.49
N TYR A 123 -1.77 -7.77 16.28
CA TYR A 123 -0.98 -6.88 17.15
C TYR A 123 -0.05 -7.64 18.10
N GLY A 124 -0.55 -8.72 18.73
CA GLY A 124 0.27 -9.55 19.62
C GLY A 124 1.40 -10.30 18.89
N VAL A 125 1.13 -10.77 17.67
CA VAL A 125 2.12 -11.39 16.79
C VAL A 125 3.20 -10.37 16.41
N ASP A 126 2.79 -9.18 15.99
CA ASP A 126 3.68 -8.08 15.61
C ASP A 126 4.58 -7.64 16.76
N LEU A 127 3.98 -7.43 17.94
CA LEU A 127 4.69 -7.06 19.15
C LEU A 127 5.78 -8.10 19.53
N THR A 128 5.52 -9.38 19.27
CA THR A 128 6.45 -10.47 19.61
C THR A 128 7.52 -10.70 18.54
N ASN A 129 7.19 -10.50 17.27
CA ASN A 129 8.08 -10.82 16.16
C ASN A 129 8.93 -9.64 15.72
N ARG A 130 8.35 -8.42 15.79
CA ARG A 130 8.97 -7.17 15.32
C ARG A 130 9.51 -6.35 16.47
N GLU A 131 8.65 -5.95 17.40
CA GLU A 131 8.97 -4.93 18.41
C GLU A 131 9.84 -5.48 19.56
N ILE A 132 9.47 -6.63 20.15
CA ILE A 132 10.17 -7.25 21.27
C ILE A 132 10.41 -8.74 20.96
N PRO A 133 11.49 -9.08 20.24
CA PRO A 133 11.76 -10.43 19.78
C PRO A 133 12.12 -11.41 20.91
N PHE A 134 12.29 -12.68 20.54
CA PHE A 134 12.63 -13.80 21.44
C PHE A 134 11.52 -14.20 22.42
N GLN A 135 10.27 -13.88 22.11
CA GLN A 135 9.12 -14.17 22.98
C GLN A 135 9.23 -13.53 24.37
N LEU A 136 10.09 -12.51 24.51
CA LEU A 136 10.30 -11.78 25.75
C LEU A 136 9.16 -10.80 26.05
N ALA A 137 8.36 -10.44 25.03
CA ALA A 137 7.26 -9.49 25.12
C ALA A 137 6.33 -9.81 26.30
N PHE A 138 5.50 -10.85 26.18
CA PHE A 138 4.46 -11.14 27.17
C PHE A 138 4.95 -11.38 28.61
N PRO A 139 5.99 -12.19 28.90
CA PRO A 139 6.40 -12.44 30.27
C PRO A 139 6.98 -11.18 30.94
N ILE A 140 7.83 -10.42 30.24
CA ILE A 140 8.46 -9.22 30.82
C ILE A 140 7.46 -8.09 30.97
N ILE A 141 6.59 -7.88 29.97
CA ILE A 141 5.51 -6.89 30.04
C ILE A 141 4.56 -7.24 31.20
N GLY A 142 4.16 -8.50 31.33
CA GLY A 142 3.28 -8.96 32.41
C GLY A 142 3.89 -8.69 33.80
N LEU A 143 5.19 -8.96 33.97
CA LEU A 143 5.93 -8.58 35.18
C LEU A 143 5.92 -7.06 35.39
N GLY A 144 6.17 -6.28 34.34
CA GLY A 144 6.11 -4.81 34.39
C GLY A 144 4.76 -4.30 34.86
N MET A 145 3.68 -4.78 34.26
CA MET A 145 2.30 -4.47 34.64
C MET A 145 2.05 -4.79 36.13
N LEU A 146 2.41 -5.99 36.57
CA LEU A 146 2.28 -6.40 37.98
C LEU A 146 3.06 -5.49 38.92
N GLN A 147 4.29 -5.10 38.56
CA GLN A 147 5.11 -4.19 39.37
C GLN A 147 4.49 -2.80 39.46
N THR A 148 3.90 -2.28 38.37
CA THR A 148 3.23 -0.97 38.39
C THR A 148 2.00 -0.92 39.32
N LEU A 149 1.42 -2.08 39.63
CA LEU A 149 0.29 -2.21 40.57
C LEU A 149 0.73 -2.45 42.03
N ARG A 150 2.00 -2.82 42.26
CA ARG A 150 2.53 -3.10 43.60
C ARG A 150 2.93 -1.82 44.34
N VAL A 151 2.43 -1.70 45.57
CA VAL A 151 2.70 -0.59 46.51
C VAL A 151 4.19 -0.45 46.85
N SER A 152 4.95 -1.55 46.76
CA SER A 152 6.38 -1.60 47.09
C SER A 152 7.26 -0.87 46.07
N THR A 153 6.77 -0.61 44.85
CA THR A 153 7.49 0.23 43.89
C THR A 153 7.20 1.69 44.21
N ASN A 154 8.19 2.59 44.08
CA ASN A 154 8.00 4.05 44.24
C ASN A 154 7.02 4.67 43.19
N MET A 155 6.28 3.83 42.45
CA MET A 155 5.33 4.23 41.43
C MET A 155 3.92 4.22 42.01
N ASN A 156 3.15 5.29 41.73
CA ASN A 156 1.80 5.45 42.24
C ASN A 156 0.89 4.33 41.68
N ARG A 157 0.33 3.46 42.54
CA ARG A 157 -0.59 2.36 42.14
C ARG A 157 -1.76 2.86 41.29
N GLN A 158 -2.25 4.07 41.55
CA GLN A 158 -3.32 4.68 40.75
C GLN A 158 -2.86 4.95 39.31
N LEU A 159 -1.60 5.35 39.13
CA LEU A 159 -1.01 5.55 37.80
C LEU A 159 -0.86 4.22 37.06
N GLY A 160 -0.45 3.14 37.74
CA GLY A 160 -0.39 1.80 37.15
C GLY A 160 -1.76 1.32 36.66
N GLY A 161 -2.78 1.41 37.50
CA GLY A 161 -4.16 1.08 37.12
C GLY A 161 -4.70 1.95 35.98
N PHE A 162 -4.38 3.25 36.00
CA PHE A 162 -4.72 4.18 34.92
C PHE A 162 -4.07 3.78 33.59
N MET A 163 -2.77 3.45 33.57
CA MET A 163 -2.08 3.03 32.36
C MET A 163 -2.70 1.77 31.75
N ILE A 164 -3.09 0.80 32.58
CA ILE A 164 -3.79 -0.41 32.12
C ILE A 164 -5.13 -0.03 31.49
N ALA A 165 -5.94 0.79 32.18
CA ALA A 165 -7.24 1.22 31.68
C ALA A 165 -7.12 1.98 30.34
N MET A 166 -6.17 2.91 30.23
CA MET A 166 -5.92 3.68 29.02
C MET A 166 -5.46 2.79 27.86
N TYR A 167 -4.53 1.86 28.10
CA TYR A 167 -4.08 0.91 27.09
C TYR A 167 -5.23 0.01 26.63
N THR A 168 -5.98 -0.58 27.55
CA THR A 168 -7.14 -1.43 27.22
C THR A 168 -8.20 -0.66 26.45
N PHE A 169 -8.49 0.58 26.85
CA PHE A 169 -9.42 1.45 26.13
C PHE A 169 -8.96 1.70 24.69
N TYR A 170 -7.69 2.07 24.49
CA TYR A 170 -7.15 2.24 23.15
C TYR A 170 -7.27 0.97 22.30
N MET A 171 -6.79 -0.16 22.83
CA MET A 171 -6.74 -1.42 22.09
C MET A 171 -8.14 -1.94 21.72
N ILE A 172 -9.14 -1.75 22.56
CA ILE A 172 -10.51 -2.17 22.24
C ILE A 172 -11.14 -1.19 21.26
N VAL A 173 -11.08 0.11 21.54
CA VAL A 173 -11.80 1.12 20.75
C VAL A 173 -11.17 1.30 19.37
N PHE A 174 -9.84 1.45 19.28
CA PHE A 174 -9.19 1.60 17.98
C PHE A 174 -9.45 0.39 17.09
N HIS A 175 -9.19 -0.83 17.58
CA HIS A 175 -9.34 -2.05 16.77
C HIS A 175 -10.81 -2.38 16.47
N SER A 176 -11.77 -1.86 17.23
CA SER A 176 -13.21 -1.99 16.92
C SER A 176 -13.67 -0.97 15.87
N LEU A 177 -13.02 0.19 15.76
CA LEU A 177 -13.32 1.22 14.76
C LEU A 177 -12.47 1.07 13.48
N ALA A 178 -11.36 0.35 13.55
CA ALA A 178 -10.49 0.07 12.42
C ALA A 178 -11.22 -0.87 11.42
N ASN A 179 -11.58 -0.32 10.27
CA ASN A 179 -12.34 -1.00 9.20
C ASN A 179 -11.50 -1.21 7.93
N LEU A 180 -10.21 -1.48 8.10
CA LEU A 180 -9.27 -1.75 7.01
C LEU A 180 -9.24 -3.26 6.69
N PRO A 181 -9.30 -3.69 5.40
CA PRO A 181 -9.12 -5.08 5.01
C PRO A 181 -7.65 -5.51 5.18
N ILE A 182 -7.32 -6.06 6.35
CA ILE A 182 -5.93 -6.39 6.73
C ILE A 182 -5.45 -7.72 6.17
N SER A 183 -6.28 -8.43 5.40
CA SER A 183 -5.83 -9.51 4.52
C SER A 183 -4.92 -9.01 3.40
N GLU A 184 -4.98 -7.73 3.05
CA GLU A 184 -4.09 -7.10 2.08
C GLU A 184 -2.83 -6.57 2.77
N GLY A 185 -1.65 -6.98 2.30
CA GLY A 185 -0.36 -6.63 2.92
C GLY A 185 -0.16 -5.14 3.14
N LEU A 186 -0.41 -4.31 2.13
CA LEU A 186 -0.20 -2.86 2.22
C LEU A 186 -1.12 -2.23 3.27
N ILE A 187 -2.37 -2.68 3.33
CA ILE A 187 -3.37 -2.18 4.26
C ILE A 187 -3.07 -2.63 5.69
N TYR A 188 -2.57 -3.86 5.86
CA TYR A 188 -1.96 -4.32 7.11
C TYR A 188 -0.82 -3.37 7.55
N GLY A 189 0.09 -3.04 6.63
CA GLY A 189 1.17 -2.06 6.83
C GLY A 189 0.69 -0.68 7.28
N VAL A 190 -0.42 -0.19 6.73
CA VAL A 190 -1.05 1.06 7.16
C VAL A 190 -1.58 0.96 8.60
N GLN A 191 -2.24 -0.15 8.95
CA GLN A 191 -2.76 -0.35 10.30
C GLN A 191 -1.64 -0.43 11.36
N MET A 192 -0.51 -1.07 11.05
CA MET A 192 0.62 -1.20 11.98
C MET A 192 1.11 0.16 12.51
N ARG A 193 1.02 1.23 11.70
CA ARG A 193 1.46 2.58 12.11
C ARG A 193 0.67 3.13 13.30
N PHE A 194 -0.57 2.68 13.47
CA PHE A 194 -1.41 3.06 14.62
C PHE A 194 -1.10 2.27 15.89
N TRP A 195 -0.21 1.28 15.83
CA TRP A 195 0.24 0.53 17.00
C TRP A 195 1.39 1.21 17.74
N GLN A 196 2.04 2.20 17.13
CA GLN A 196 3.12 2.97 17.77
C GLN A 196 2.67 3.62 19.09
N GLN A 197 1.45 4.18 19.11
CA GLN A 197 0.90 4.85 20.29
C GLN A 197 0.71 3.90 21.50
N PRO A 198 0.02 2.75 21.38
CA PRO A 198 -0.05 1.77 22.48
C PRO A 198 1.30 1.11 22.78
N ASN A 199 2.20 0.97 21.79
CA ASN A 199 3.54 0.42 22.00
C ASN A 199 4.37 1.25 23.01
N VAL A 200 4.15 2.57 23.10
CA VAL A 200 4.80 3.40 24.14
C VAL A 200 4.49 2.87 25.56
N VAL A 201 3.23 2.48 25.83
CA VAL A 201 2.84 1.93 27.14
C VAL A 201 3.49 0.57 27.37
N ILE A 202 3.51 -0.27 26.33
CA ILE A 202 4.17 -1.56 26.36
C ILE A 202 5.65 -1.43 26.68
N PHE A 203 6.38 -0.52 26.03
CA PHE A 203 7.81 -0.32 26.25
C PHE A 203 8.12 0.19 27.65
N ILE A 204 7.23 1.01 28.24
CA ILE A 204 7.34 1.39 29.65
C ILE A 204 7.22 0.15 30.55
N TRP A 205 6.21 -0.70 30.34
CA TRP A 205 6.08 -1.93 31.12
C TRP A 205 7.24 -2.90 30.90
N PHE A 206 7.71 -3.04 29.67
CA PHE A 206 8.89 -3.83 29.36
C PHE A 206 10.11 -3.33 30.14
N GLY A 207 10.38 -2.02 30.14
CA GLY A 207 11.47 -1.43 30.91
C GLY A 207 11.34 -1.62 32.43
N VAL A 208 10.12 -1.47 32.97
CA VAL A 208 9.85 -1.74 34.41
C VAL A 208 10.07 -3.21 34.75
N GLY A 209 9.58 -4.12 33.92
CA GLY A 209 9.74 -5.56 34.08
C GLY A 209 11.20 -5.98 34.01
N LEU A 210 11.94 -5.46 33.03
CA LEU A 210 13.37 -5.72 32.87
C LEU A 210 14.18 -5.18 34.06
N GLY A 211 13.89 -3.96 34.53
CA GLY A 211 14.52 -3.39 35.71
C GLY A 211 14.26 -4.22 36.98
N TYR A 212 13.06 -4.78 37.14
CA TYR A 212 12.76 -5.72 38.22
C TYR A 212 13.60 -7.00 38.12
N ILE A 213 13.70 -7.60 36.93
CA ILE A 213 14.51 -8.80 36.68
C ILE A 213 15.99 -8.51 36.99
N VAL A 214 16.54 -7.39 36.51
CA VAL A 214 17.93 -6.99 36.77
C VAL A 214 18.20 -6.89 38.26
N ASN A 215 17.32 -6.21 39.01
CA ASN A 215 17.47 -6.08 40.46
C ASN A 215 17.36 -7.42 41.18
N LEU A 216 16.42 -8.28 40.79
CA LEU A 216 16.25 -9.60 41.37
C LEU A 216 17.49 -10.48 41.14
N VAL A 217 17.98 -10.54 39.90
CA VAL A 217 19.16 -11.34 39.55
C VAL A 217 20.41 -10.81 40.25
N ALA A 218 20.60 -9.49 40.28
CA ALA A 218 21.74 -8.88 40.98
C ALA A 218 21.73 -9.20 42.49
N GLN A 219 20.55 -9.22 43.12
CA GLN A 219 20.39 -9.60 44.53
C GLN A 219 20.70 -11.08 44.77
N VAL A 220 20.18 -11.97 43.92
CA VAL A 220 20.40 -13.43 44.02
C VAL A 220 21.86 -13.79 43.82
N ILE A 221 22.51 -13.23 42.78
CA ILE A 221 23.93 -13.49 42.49
C ILE A 221 24.85 -12.84 43.52
N GLY A 222 24.52 -11.61 43.94
CA GLY A 222 25.37 -10.85 44.86
C GLY A 222 25.30 -11.29 46.33
N GLY A 223 24.30 -12.08 46.71
CA GLY A 223 24.15 -12.63 48.07
C GLY A 223 24.18 -11.54 49.16
N THR A 224 25.14 -11.62 50.08
CA THR A 224 25.39 -10.57 51.10
C THR A 224 26.46 -9.56 50.69
N SER A 225 27.26 -9.84 49.66
CA SER A 225 28.39 -9.00 49.25
C SER A 225 27.94 -7.78 48.45
N ARG A 226 28.23 -6.58 48.98
CA ARG A 226 27.92 -5.30 48.30
C ARG A 226 28.70 -5.14 46.99
N VAL A 227 29.94 -5.61 46.95
CA VAL A 227 30.79 -5.55 45.75
C VAL A 227 30.21 -6.44 44.64
N MET A 228 29.85 -7.68 44.97
CA MET A 228 29.26 -8.59 43.97
C MET A 228 27.90 -8.11 43.46
N LYS A 229 27.06 -7.52 44.32
CA LYS A 229 25.79 -6.88 43.90
C LYS A 229 26.01 -5.74 42.91
N THR A 230 27.01 -4.90 43.17
CA THR A 230 27.32 -3.75 42.31
C THR A 230 27.86 -4.24 40.97
N ALA A 231 28.81 -5.19 40.99
CA ALA A 231 29.37 -5.77 39.78
C ALA A 231 28.32 -6.51 38.93
N SER A 232 27.48 -7.36 39.53
CA SER A 232 26.41 -8.07 38.83
C SER A 232 25.37 -7.12 38.24
N SER A 233 25.00 -6.08 39.00
CA SER A 233 24.13 -5.02 38.50
C SER A 233 24.74 -4.31 37.29
N MET A 234 26.02 -3.90 37.35
CA MET A 234 26.69 -3.25 36.21
C MET A 234 26.72 -4.14 34.97
N ILE A 235 27.06 -5.43 35.12
CA ILE A 235 27.07 -6.39 34.01
C ILE A 235 25.68 -6.52 33.38
N LEU A 236 24.63 -6.62 34.20
CA LEU A 236 23.26 -6.72 33.70
C LEU A 236 22.78 -5.44 32.98
N HIS A 237 23.20 -4.26 33.44
CA HIS A 237 22.93 -3.01 32.72
C HIS A 237 23.67 -2.95 31.38
N ILE A 238 24.92 -3.42 31.32
CA ILE A 238 25.67 -3.56 30.06
C ILE A 238 24.95 -4.54 29.12
N ALA A 239 24.44 -5.66 29.64
CA ALA A 239 23.65 -6.59 28.85
C ALA A 239 22.35 -5.96 28.31
N CYS A 240 21.68 -5.12 29.11
CA CYS A 240 20.51 -4.36 28.63
C CYS A 240 20.88 -3.38 27.51
N LEU A 241 22.03 -2.70 27.60
CA LEU A 241 22.53 -1.85 26.51
C LEU A 241 22.90 -2.68 25.26
N ALA A 242 23.47 -3.87 25.44
CA ALA A 242 23.74 -4.79 24.34
C ALA A 242 22.45 -5.26 23.63
N LEU A 243 21.33 -5.42 24.36
CA LEU A 243 20.02 -5.72 23.73
C LEU A 243 19.56 -4.58 22.81
N VAL A 244 19.80 -3.32 23.17
CA VAL A 244 19.52 -2.18 22.28
C VAL A 244 20.39 -2.27 21.02
N GLY A 245 21.69 -2.56 21.17
CA GLY A 245 22.58 -2.79 20.04
C GLY A 245 22.12 -3.95 19.13
N ALA A 246 21.64 -5.04 19.73
CA ALA A 246 21.09 -6.19 18.99
C ALA A 246 19.80 -5.83 18.23
N GLN A 247 18.93 -4.97 18.77
CA GLN A 247 17.77 -4.45 18.05
C GLN A 247 18.18 -3.62 16.84
N ILE A 248 19.12 -2.68 17.02
CA ILE A 248 19.62 -1.84 15.93
C ILE A 248 20.23 -2.72 14.84
N TRP A 249 21.08 -3.68 15.21
CA TRP A 249 21.69 -4.60 14.26
C TRP A 249 20.67 -5.44 13.48
N ARG A 250 19.67 -6.02 14.19
CA ARG A 250 18.62 -6.84 13.57
C ARG A 250 17.80 -6.06 12.54
N TRP A 251 17.48 -4.80 12.85
CA TRP A 251 16.62 -3.97 12.02
C TRP A 251 17.38 -3.01 11.10
N TYR A 252 18.71 -3.09 11.07
CA TYR A 252 19.54 -2.18 10.30
C TYR A 252 19.16 -2.16 8.83
N GLU A 253 19.04 -3.32 8.18
CA GLU A 253 18.69 -3.41 6.75
C GLU A 253 17.31 -2.82 6.45
N LEU A 254 16.33 -2.97 7.34
CA LEU A 254 14.99 -2.39 7.18
C LEU A 254 14.99 -0.87 7.39
N CYS A 255 15.79 -0.39 8.35
CA CYS A 255 15.90 1.03 8.70
C CYS A 255 16.86 1.80 7.80
N ASP A 256 17.70 1.12 7.01
CA ASP A 256 18.58 1.75 6.05
C ASP A 256 17.78 2.24 4.83
N GLN A 257 17.51 3.54 4.81
CA GLN A 257 16.73 4.22 3.77
C GLN A 257 17.63 5.01 2.81
N ASN A 258 18.93 4.71 2.74
CA ASN A 258 19.87 5.41 1.88
C ASN A 258 19.54 5.33 0.37
N GLN A 259 18.76 4.32 -0.06
CA GLN A 259 18.28 4.12 -1.43
C GLN A 259 16.77 4.37 -1.58
N ALA A 260 16.10 5.02 -0.62
CA ALA A 260 14.64 5.25 -0.65
C ALA A 260 14.18 6.32 -1.67
N PHE A 261 14.80 6.34 -2.84
CA PHE A 261 14.48 7.24 -3.95
C PHE A 261 13.44 6.63 -4.91
N TYR A 262 13.02 5.38 -4.73
CA TYR A 262 12.10 4.69 -5.63
C TYR A 262 10.79 5.44 -5.84
N ILE A 263 10.16 5.95 -4.78
CA ILE A 263 8.91 6.73 -4.88
C ILE A 263 9.12 8.02 -5.70
N ARG A 264 10.24 8.72 -5.46
CA ARG A 264 10.60 9.94 -6.21
C ARG A 264 10.85 9.62 -7.69
N ASN A 265 11.64 8.58 -7.95
CA ASN A 265 12.00 8.12 -9.29
C ASN A 265 10.78 7.64 -10.09
N TYR A 266 9.87 6.92 -9.42
CA TYR A 266 8.59 6.52 -9.98
C TYR A 266 7.71 7.74 -10.33
N ALA A 267 7.61 8.72 -9.44
CA ALA A 267 6.89 9.97 -9.73
C ALA A 267 7.52 10.75 -10.90
N HIS A 268 8.86 10.78 -11.02
CA HIS A 268 9.52 11.31 -12.21
C HIS A 268 9.17 10.52 -13.47
N ALA A 269 9.15 9.19 -13.39
CA ALA A 269 8.83 8.32 -14.52
C ALA A 269 7.36 8.43 -14.98
N LEU A 270 6.44 8.79 -14.09
CA LEU A 270 5.06 9.13 -14.45
C LEU A 270 4.96 10.53 -15.10
N LEU A 271 5.64 11.52 -14.50
CA LEU A 271 5.42 12.94 -14.80
C LEU A 271 6.22 13.47 -15.99
N ASP A 272 7.48 13.05 -16.14
CA ASP A 272 8.39 13.58 -17.16
C ASP A 272 8.00 13.22 -18.60
N PRO A 273 7.55 11.98 -18.90
CA PRO A 273 7.23 11.60 -20.28
C PRO A 273 5.98 12.27 -20.85
N LEU A 274 5.17 12.91 -20.01
CA LEU A 274 3.95 13.58 -20.43
C LEU A 274 4.24 14.76 -21.36
N PRO A 275 3.41 14.98 -22.39
CA PRO A 275 3.52 16.15 -23.25
C PRO A 275 3.27 17.45 -22.46
N PRO A 276 3.66 18.61 -23.00
CA PRO A 276 3.38 19.90 -22.37
C PRO A 276 1.88 20.13 -22.15
N ASN A 277 1.50 20.67 -20.98
CA ASN A 277 0.11 20.96 -20.61
C ASN A 277 -0.82 19.73 -20.55
N ALA A 278 -0.27 18.54 -20.29
CA ALA A 278 -1.05 17.33 -20.09
C ALA A 278 -1.98 17.45 -18.88
N ILE A 279 -3.11 16.74 -18.95
CA ILE A 279 -4.02 16.54 -17.81
C ILE A 279 -3.85 15.11 -17.34
N LEU A 280 -3.38 14.92 -16.11
CA LEU A 280 -3.15 13.62 -15.50
C LEU A 280 -4.17 13.38 -14.39
N PHE A 281 -5.05 12.41 -14.60
CA PHE A 281 -5.86 11.83 -13.55
C PHE A 281 -5.06 10.74 -12.84
N VAL A 282 -5.01 10.81 -11.52
CA VAL A 282 -4.43 9.75 -10.69
C VAL A 282 -5.44 9.22 -9.71
N ASN A 283 -5.33 7.92 -9.46
CA ASN A 283 -6.02 7.27 -8.37
C ASN A 283 -4.97 6.80 -7.34
N PHE A 284 -5.40 6.64 -6.09
CA PHE A 284 -4.57 6.19 -4.96
C PHE A 284 -3.53 7.21 -4.42
N ASP A 285 -3.15 6.99 -3.15
CA ASP A 285 -2.30 7.90 -2.38
C ASP A 285 -0.86 7.97 -2.89
N LEU A 286 -0.29 6.85 -3.36
CA LEU A 286 1.10 6.79 -3.81
C LEU A 286 1.37 7.77 -4.95
N GLN A 287 0.60 7.68 -6.04
CA GLN A 287 0.76 8.55 -7.20
C GLN A 287 0.42 10.00 -6.83
N TRP A 288 -0.70 10.20 -6.13
CA TRP A 288 -1.15 11.55 -5.78
C TRP A 288 -0.15 12.32 -4.92
N THR A 289 0.30 11.73 -3.81
CA THR A 289 1.19 12.41 -2.86
C THR A 289 2.58 12.64 -3.44
N SER A 290 3.12 11.68 -4.17
CA SER A 290 4.45 11.78 -4.77
C SER A 290 4.50 12.81 -5.91
N LEU A 291 3.50 12.82 -6.81
CA LEU A 291 3.39 13.84 -7.87
C LEU A 291 3.17 15.23 -7.30
N ARG A 292 2.30 15.36 -6.29
CA ARG A 292 2.06 16.65 -5.64
C ARG A 292 3.32 17.19 -4.97
N TYR A 293 4.13 16.33 -4.36
CA TYR A 293 5.44 16.74 -3.82
C TYR A 293 6.36 17.27 -4.93
N LEU A 294 6.50 16.54 -6.05
CA LEU A 294 7.32 17.01 -7.18
C LEU A 294 6.86 18.37 -7.72
N GLN A 295 5.55 18.57 -7.84
CA GLN A 295 5.01 19.82 -8.37
C GLN A 295 5.09 21.00 -7.39
N ARG A 296 4.79 20.77 -6.10
CA ARG A 296 4.68 21.84 -5.10
C ARG A 296 5.98 22.15 -4.39
N CYS A 297 6.82 21.14 -4.16
CA CYS A 297 8.07 21.29 -3.44
C CYS A 297 9.26 21.41 -4.41
N GLU A 298 9.30 20.60 -5.47
CA GLU A 298 10.41 20.61 -6.44
C GLU A 298 10.13 21.47 -7.70
N LEU A 299 8.93 22.06 -7.80
CA LEU A 299 8.50 22.89 -8.95
C LEU A 299 8.67 22.20 -10.31
N ARG A 300 8.53 20.88 -10.32
CA ARG A 300 8.73 20.06 -11.52
C ARG A 300 7.43 19.91 -12.29
N ARG A 301 7.49 20.15 -13.62
CA ARG A 301 6.33 20.05 -14.52
C ARG A 301 5.08 20.77 -13.97
N PRO A 302 5.18 22.05 -13.60
CA PRO A 302 4.02 22.83 -13.13
C PRO A 302 2.99 23.07 -14.26
N ASP A 303 3.37 22.79 -15.51
CA ASP A 303 2.49 22.84 -16.69
C ASP A 303 1.47 21.69 -16.70
N VAL A 304 1.77 20.54 -16.08
CA VAL A 304 0.88 19.38 -16.04
C VAL A 304 -0.19 19.60 -14.97
N THR A 305 -1.46 19.44 -15.33
CA THR A 305 -2.55 19.47 -14.36
C THR A 305 -2.75 18.09 -13.77
N VAL A 306 -2.55 17.92 -12.46
CA VAL A 306 -2.76 16.64 -11.76
C VAL A 306 -4.05 16.70 -10.94
N LEU A 307 -4.95 15.74 -11.16
CA LEU A 307 -6.24 15.61 -10.50
C LEU A 307 -6.37 14.23 -9.83
N ASN A 308 -6.75 14.22 -8.56
CA ASN A 308 -7.03 12.99 -7.83
C ASN A 308 -8.50 12.58 -8.00
N LEU A 309 -8.73 11.41 -8.59
CA LEU A 309 -10.08 10.93 -8.92
C LEU A 309 -10.96 10.75 -7.67
N SER A 310 -10.42 10.21 -6.58
CA SER A 310 -11.16 10.05 -5.32
C SER A 310 -11.61 11.39 -4.74
N MET A 311 -10.74 12.40 -4.78
CA MET A 311 -11.06 13.76 -4.33
C MET A 311 -12.18 14.40 -5.16
N MET A 312 -12.20 14.14 -6.47
CA MET A 312 -13.23 14.65 -7.37
C MET A 312 -14.65 14.17 -7.02
N THR A 313 -14.79 13.07 -6.26
CA THR A 313 -16.11 12.51 -5.89
C THR A 313 -16.81 13.26 -4.75
N TYR A 314 -16.06 14.04 -3.96
CA TYR A 314 -16.59 14.79 -2.83
C TYR A 314 -17.27 16.09 -3.27
N LYS A 315 -18.37 16.46 -2.62
CA LYS A 315 -19.13 17.70 -2.93
C LYS A 315 -18.29 18.97 -2.82
N TRP A 316 -17.34 19.01 -1.88
CA TRP A 316 -16.47 20.17 -1.70
C TRP A 316 -15.50 20.37 -2.86
N PHE A 317 -15.32 19.39 -3.76
CA PHE A 317 -14.44 19.52 -4.92
C PHE A 317 -14.85 20.66 -5.86
N ALA A 318 -16.15 20.98 -5.92
CA ALA A 318 -16.66 22.13 -6.67
C ALA A 318 -15.97 23.44 -6.31
N THR A 319 -15.59 23.63 -5.04
CA THR A 319 -14.87 24.82 -4.56
C THR A 319 -13.44 24.93 -5.09
N LYS A 320 -12.93 23.89 -5.78
CA LYS A 320 -11.57 23.80 -6.30
C LYS A 320 -11.50 23.97 -7.81
N HIS A 321 -12.63 24.04 -8.52
CA HIS A 321 -12.66 24.14 -9.98
C HIS A 321 -11.88 25.36 -10.51
N ASP A 322 -12.00 26.51 -9.85
CA ASP A 322 -11.31 27.75 -10.23
C ASP A 322 -9.78 27.63 -10.17
N HIS A 323 -9.24 26.61 -9.50
CA HIS A 323 -7.80 26.33 -9.47
C HIS A 323 -7.29 25.59 -10.71
N TYR A 324 -8.19 25.23 -11.62
CA TYR A 324 -7.90 24.49 -12.84
C TYR A 324 -8.45 25.26 -14.06
N PRO A 325 -7.93 26.47 -14.36
CA PRO A 325 -8.51 27.37 -15.35
C PRO A 325 -8.52 26.82 -16.78
N ASN A 326 -7.69 25.82 -17.07
CA ASN A 326 -7.62 25.16 -18.37
C ASN A 326 -8.61 23.99 -18.52
N LEU A 327 -9.45 23.74 -17.51
CA LEU A 327 -10.44 22.66 -17.52
C LEU A 327 -11.84 23.21 -17.26
N GLN A 328 -12.79 22.74 -18.06
CA GLN A 328 -14.20 23.01 -17.85
C GLN A 328 -14.86 21.82 -17.16
N PHE A 329 -15.49 22.06 -16.01
CA PHE A 329 -16.18 21.04 -15.24
C PHE A 329 -17.70 21.08 -15.54
N PRO A 330 -18.31 19.99 -16.04
CA PRO A 330 -19.73 19.98 -16.42
C PRO A 330 -20.72 20.00 -15.25
N GLY A 331 -20.25 19.74 -14.04
CA GLY A 331 -21.05 19.66 -12.81
C GLY A 331 -20.16 19.84 -11.58
N SER A 332 -20.69 19.59 -10.39
CA SER A 332 -20.04 19.89 -9.11
C SER A 332 -18.97 18.88 -8.67
N ARG A 333 -19.14 17.60 -9.04
CA ARG A 333 -18.28 16.48 -8.61
C ARG A 333 -18.40 15.28 -9.55
N LEU A 334 -17.39 14.41 -9.53
CA LEU A 334 -17.39 13.14 -10.26
C LEU A 334 -18.38 12.16 -9.62
N VAL A 335 -19.30 11.61 -10.42
CA VAL A 335 -20.29 10.61 -10.00
C VAL A 335 -20.34 9.47 -11.03
N PRO A 336 -20.82 8.27 -10.65
CA PRO A 336 -21.06 7.22 -11.63
C PRO A 336 -22.03 7.68 -12.70
N PHE A 337 -21.84 7.20 -13.94
CA PHE A 337 -22.80 7.41 -15.02
C PHE A 337 -24.25 7.06 -14.61
N GLY A 338 -25.21 7.84 -15.11
CA GLY A 338 -26.64 7.65 -14.83
C GLY A 338 -27.10 8.14 -13.45
N SER A 339 -26.18 8.67 -12.61
CA SER A 339 -26.56 9.25 -11.32
C SER A 339 -27.39 10.52 -11.50
N VAL A 340 -28.59 10.55 -10.91
CA VAL A 340 -29.47 11.74 -10.87
C VAL A 340 -28.94 12.70 -9.80
N SER A 341 -27.93 13.49 -10.12
CA SER A 341 -27.35 14.48 -9.20
C SER A 341 -26.73 15.66 -9.96
N ASP A 342 -26.27 16.66 -9.21
CA ASP A 342 -25.53 17.83 -9.69
C ASP A 342 -24.09 17.54 -10.15
N GLY A 343 -23.70 16.26 -10.21
CA GLY A 343 -22.37 15.80 -10.63
C GLY A 343 -22.23 15.58 -12.13
N PHE A 344 -21.05 15.10 -12.54
CA PHE A 344 -20.71 14.72 -13.90
C PHE A 344 -20.03 13.35 -13.96
N SER A 345 -20.19 12.63 -15.08
CA SER A 345 -19.44 11.39 -15.37
C SER A 345 -18.07 11.69 -15.98
N MET A 346 -17.17 10.70 -16.00
CA MET A 346 -15.86 10.89 -16.65
C MET A 346 -16.03 11.20 -18.14
N THR A 347 -16.96 10.52 -18.81
CA THR A 347 -17.27 10.76 -20.22
C THR A 347 -17.72 12.20 -20.49
N GLN A 348 -18.58 12.78 -19.64
CA GLN A 348 -19.02 14.17 -19.79
C GLN A 348 -17.86 15.17 -19.64
N LEU A 349 -16.94 14.91 -18.70
CA LEU A 349 -15.75 15.74 -18.53
C LEU A 349 -14.84 15.69 -19.77
N LEU A 350 -14.61 14.49 -20.30
CA LEU A 350 -13.83 14.29 -21.51
C LEU A 350 -14.49 14.94 -22.74
N ASP A 351 -15.79 14.74 -22.95
CA ASP A 351 -16.54 15.33 -24.08
C ASP A 351 -16.46 16.86 -24.07
N THR A 352 -16.53 17.48 -22.89
CA THR A 352 -16.47 18.94 -22.72
C THR A 352 -15.09 19.49 -23.08
N ASN A 353 -14.01 18.76 -22.82
CA ASN A 353 -12.65 19.29 -22.96
C ASN A 353 -11.86 18.75 -24.17
N ILE A 354 -12.12 17.51 -24.63
CA ILE A 354 -11.45 16.91 -25.78
C ILE A 354 -12.06 17.41 -27.10
N VAL A 355 -13.39 17.51 -27.19
CA VAL A 355 -14.10 17.78 -28.45
C VAL A 355 -14.23 19.28 -28.74
N GLN A 356 -14.32 20.14 -27.71
CA GLN A 356 -14.63 21.56 -27.89
C GLN A 356 -13.40 22.49 -28.04
N THR A 357 -12.16 21.96 -27.95
CA THR A 357 -10.98 22.82 -28.04
C THR A 357 -10.67 23.20 -29.49
N PHE A 358 -11.42 24.17 -30.03
CA PHE A 358 -11.22 24.81 -31.35
C PHE A 358 -10.00 25.76 -31.40
N SER A 359 -9.12 25.74 -30.40
CA SER A 359 -7.87 26.53 -30.37
C SER A 359 -6.65 25.60 -30.43
N GLU A 360 -5.57 26.08 -31.04
CA GLU A 360 -4.35 25.40 -31.51
C GLU A 360 -3.56 24.47 -30.53
N LYS A 361 -4.09 24.14 -29.35
CA LYS A 361 -3.51 23.15 -28.42
C LYS A 361 -4.57 22.19 -27.89
N GLN A 362 -4.68 21.02 -28.53
CA GLN A 362 -5.50 19.91 -28.05
C GLN A 362 -4.95 19.41 -26.70
N LEU A 363 -5.75 19.52 -25.64
CA LEU A 363 -5.41 18.96 -24.33
C LEU A 363 -5.37 17.43 -24.41
N ARG A 364 -4.31 16.83 -23.88
CA ARG A 364 -4.14 15.37 -23.82
C ARG A 364 -4.36 14.90 -22.39
N PHE A 365 -5.22 13.91 -22.25
CA PHE A 365 -5.65 13.38 -20.96
C PHE A 365 -4.98 12.04 -20.71
N PHE A 366 -4.55 11.81 -19.47
CA PHE A 366 -3.83 10.61 -19.06
C PHE A 366 -4.40 10.06 -17.75
N LEU A 367 -4.28 8.75 -17.56
CA LEU A 367 -4.72 8.01 -16.39
C LEU A 367 -3.57 7.26 -15.74
N GLY A 368 -3.34 7.53 -14.46
CA GLY A 368 -2.58 6.70 -13.53
C GLY A 368 -3.54 5.85 -12.68
N GLY A 369 -3.36 4.52 -12.73
CA GLY A 369 -4.20 3.58 -11.99
C GLY A 369 -5.49 3.21 -12.74
N LYS A 370 -6.63 3.27 -12.05
CA LYS A 370 -7.95 2.87 -12.57
C LYS A 370 -8.97 3.98 -12.35
N LEU A 371 -9.99 4.03 -13.22
CA LEU A 371 -11.14 4.91 -13.02
C LEU A 371 -11.90 4.57 -11.73
N SER A 372 -12.48 5.57 -11.07
CA SER A 372 -13.28 5.39 -9.85
C SER A 372 -14.58 4.62 -10.10
N TYR A 373 -15.14 4.76 -11.30
CA TYR A 373 -16.39 4.11 -11.71
C TYR A 373 -16.22 3.47 -13.08
N ASN A 374 -16.95 2.39 -13.32
CA ASN A 374 -17.05 1.79 -14.64
C ASN A 374 -18.19 2.50 -15.39
N ASP A 375 -17.86 3.51 -16.18
CA ASP A 375 -18.84 4.28 -16.96
C ASP A 375 -19.13 3.54 -18.27
N GLN A 376 -20.37 3.09 -18.49
CA GLN A 376 -20.73 2.35 -19.72
C GLN A 376 -20.48 3.20 -21.00
N ASP A 377 -20.87 4.47 -20.97
CA ASP A 377 -20.62 5.43 -22.06
C ASP A 377 -19.13 5.66 -22.35
N PHE A 378 -18.24 5.39 -21.38
CA PHE A 378 -16.81 5.53 -21.58
C PHE A 378 -16.34 4.58 -22.67
N ILE A 379 -16.74 3.30 -22.59
CA ILE A 379 -16.29 2.24 -23.50
C ILE A 379 -16.82 2.47 -24.92
N GLU A 380 -17.95 3.16 -25.06
CA GLU A 380 -18.56 3.47 -26.36
C GLU A 380 -17.90 4.63 -27.11
N LYS A 381 -17.23 5.55 -26.39
CA LYS A 381 -16.67 6.80 -26.97
C LYS A 381 -15.16 6.91 -26.87
N TYR A 382 -14.56 6.30 -25.86
CA TYR A 382 -13.16 6.43 -25.51
C TYR A 382 -12.50 5.09 -25.27
N THR A 383 -11.19 5.06 -25.45
CA THR A 383 -10.34 3.93 -25.08
C THR A 383 -9.09 4.44 -24.37
N LEU A 384 -8.43 3.54 -23.65
CA LEU A 384 -7.17 3.80 -22.96
C LEU A 384 -6.04 3.18 -23.77
N VAL A 385 -5.13 4.02 -24.26
CA VAL A 385 -3.96 3.59 -25.03
C VAL A 385 -2.72 3.68 -24.13
N PRO A 386 -1.91 2.61 -23.99
CA PRO A 386 -0.71 2.65 -23.16
C PRO A 386 0.24 3.78 -23.57
N TYR A 387 0.68 4.55 -22.57
CA TYR A 387 1.64 5.64 -22.68
C TYR A 387 2.65 5.54 -21.52
N GLY A 388 3.64 4.68 -21.68
CA GLY A 388 4.62 4.43 -20.62
C GLY A 388 3.99 3.79 -19.38
N LEU A 389 4.14 4.43 -18.21
CA LEU A 389 3.51 4.00 -16.94
C LEU A 389 2.08 4.55 -16.75
N LEU A 390 1.54 5.22 -17.76
CA LEU A 390 0.21 5.81 -17.77
C LEU A 390 -0.58 5.27 -18.97
N ASP A 391 -1.87 5.55 -19.01
CA ASP A 391 -2.70 5.34 -20.20
C ASP A 391 -3.22 6.68 -20.72
N GLU A 392 -3.19 6.90 -22.02
CA GLU A 392 -3.77 8.08 -22.68
C GLU A 392 -5.23 7.83 -23.04
N PHE A 393 -6.09 8.79 -22.74
CA PHE A 393 -7.48 8.77 -23.22
C PHE A 393 -7.51 9.14 -24.70
N GLN A 394 -8.03 8.23 -25.52
CA GLN A 394 -8.21 8.45 -26.95
C GLN A 394 -9.69 8.32 -27.32
N SER A 395 -10.23 9.31 -28.04
CA SER A 395 -11.57 9.20 -28.62
C SER A 395 -11.57 8.18 -29.74
N LEU A 396 -12.58 7.30 -29.77
CA LEU A 396 -12.78 6.32 -30.84
C LEU A 396 -13.12 6.97 -32.19
N THR A 397 -13.51 8.25 -32.19
CA THR A 397 -13.74 9.03 -33.42
C THR A 397 -12.46 9.56 -34.05
N THR A 398 -11.38 9.65 -33.28
CA THR A 398 -10.09 10.17 -33.76
C THR A 398 -9.26 9.01 -34.31
N PRO A 399 -8.72 9.12 -35.55
CA PRO A 399 -7.88 8.06 -36.10
C PRO A 399 -6.68 7.78 -35.20
N SER A 400 -6.50 6.51 -34.83
CA SER A 400 -5.30 6.10 -34.11
C SER A 400 -4.05 6.27 -34.98
N PRO A 401 -2.91 6.70 -34.40
CA PRO A 401 -1.64 6.73 -35.14
C PRO A 401 -1.32 5.34 -35.69
N SER A 402 -0.62 5.23 -36.82
CA SER A 402 -0.16 3.94 -37.35
C SER A 402 0.73 3.20 -36.35
N LEU A 403 0.75 1.86 -36.40
CA LEU A 403 1.56 1.03 -35.50
C LEU A 403 3.01 1.50 -35.44
N LYS A 404 3.61 1.78 -36.60
CA LYS A 404 4.99 2.29 -36.70
C LYS A 404 5.20 3.61 -35.95
N ASN A 405 4.28 4.56 -36.11
CA ASN A 405 4.37 5.88 -35.47
C ASN A 405 4.13 5.79 -33.97
N TRP A 406 3.11 5.03 -33.55
CA TRP A 406 2.84 4.76 -32.14
C TRP A 406 4.04 4.10 -31.47
N TYR A 407 4.54 3.00 -32.05
CA TYR A 407 5.67 2.25 -31.50
C TYR A 407 6.92 3.12 -31.38
N SER A 408 7.28 3.90 -32.41
CA SER A 408 8.43 4.81 -32.35
C SER A 408 8.29 5.87 -31.25
N SER A 409 7.08 6.42 -31.07
CA SER A 409 6.78 7.35 -29.97
C SER A 409 6.93 6.68 -28.61
N GLN A 410 6.38 5.47 -28.44
CA GLN A 410 6.45 4.74 -27.18
C GLN A 410 7.87 4.31 -26.82
N GLN A 411 8.72 3.98 -27.79
CA GLN A 411 10.13 3.67 -27.52
C GLN A 411 10.88 4.88 -26.90
N LYS A 412 10.51 6.13 -27.26
CA LYS A 412 11.06 7.34 -26.63
C LYS A 412 10.55 7.48 -25.19
N VAL A 413 9.27 7.23 -24.96
CA VAL A 413 8.64 7.25 -23.62
C VAL A 413 9.29 6.21 -22.70
N LYS A 414 9.42 4.95 -23.15
CA LYS A 414 10.07 3.87 -22.39
C LYS A 414 11.52 4.18 -22.05
N ARG A 415 12.26 4.84 -22.95
CA ARG A 415 13.63 5.28 -22.67
C ARG A 415 13.66 6.27 -21.51
N MET A 416 12.80 7.28 -21.53
CA MET A 416 12.72 8.26 -20.44
C MET A 416 12.33 7.61 -19.11
N ILE A 417 11.41 6.64 -19.13
CA ILE A 417 11.04 5.87 -17.93
C ILE A 417 12.25 5.11 -17.39
N ARG A 418 13.01 4.41 -18.23
CA ARG A 418 14.23 3.69 -17.80
C ARG A 418 15.30 4.63 -17.26
N GLU A 419 15.39 5.85 -17.77
CA GLU A 419 16.31 6.88 -17.25
C GLU A 419 15.87 7.41 -15.87
N ARG A 420 14.56 7.50 -15.61
CA ARG A 420 14.02 8.00 -14.33
C ARG A 420 13.87 6.93 -13.27
N LEU A 421 13.50 5.72 -13.67
CA LEU A 421 13.33 4.55 -12.82
C LEU A 421 14.23 3.43 -13.36
N SER A 422 15.53 3.59 -13.16
CA SER A 422 16.55 2.65 -13.65
C SER A 422 16.51 1.29 -12.96
N THR A 423 16.07 1.28 -11.70
CA THR A 423 15.96 0.08 -10.88
C THR A 423 14.60 0.03 -10.21
N LEU A 424 13.98 -1.14 -10.23
CA LEU A 424 12.77 -1.41 -9.46
C LEU A 424 13.13 -1.73 -8.01
N PRO A 425 12.22 -1.45 -7.06
CA PRO A 425 12.42 -1.84 -5.68
C PRO A 425 12.67 -3.35 -5.53
N PRO A 426 13.73 -3.77 -4.83
CA PRO A 426 14.03 -5.18 -4.66
C PRO A 426 13.05 -5.85 -3.68
N GLU A 427 12.44 -6.96 -4.09
CA GLU A 427 11.48 -7.75 -3.30
C GLU A 427 12.03 -8.20 -1.94
N LYS A 428 13.33 -8.48 -1.87
CA LYS A 428 14.00 -8.90 -0.63
C LYS A 428 13.94 -7.84 0.49
N ILE A 429 13.82 -6.57 0.12
CA ILE A 429 13.77 -5.44 1.06
C ILE A 429 12.33 -4.93 1.20
N TYR A 430 11.60 -4.89 0.09
CA TYR A 430 10.24 -4.35 0.01
C TYR A 430 9.24 -5.46 -0.33
N ASN A 431 8.44 -5.85 0.66
CA ASN A 431 7.35 -6.81 0.52
C ASN A 431 6.02 -6.10 0.22
N ASP A 432 4.96 -6.89 0.06
CA ASP A 432 3.59 -6.45 -0.19
C ASP A 432 2.99 -5.53 0.89
N GLU A 433 3.65 -5.38 2.06
CA GLU A 433 3.29 -4.41 3.11
C GLU A 433 3.75 -2.97 2.80
N THR A 434 4.52 -2.76 1.71
CA THR A 434 5.17 -1.50 1.38
C THR A 434 4.65 -0.84 0.10
N TRP A 435 4.81 0.48 0.03
CA TRP A 435 4.44 1.24 -1.17
C TRP A 435 5.44 0.99 -2.31
N GLU A 436 6.69 0.70 -2.00
CA GLU A 436 7.74 0.38 -2.95
C GLU A 436 7.42 -0.91 -3.72
N TRP A 437 6.91 -1.94 -3.05
CA TRP A 437 6.42 -3.14 -3.75
C TRP A 437 5.29 -2.81 -4.73
N THR A 438 4.43 -1.85 -4.39
CA THR A 438 3.36 -1.37 -5.29
C THR A 438 3.92 -0.70 -6.55
N ILE A 439 5.09 -0.05 -6.49
CA ILE A 439 5.79 0.51 -7.67
C ILE A 439 6.20 -0.61 -8.62
N ALA A 440 6.83 -1.67 -8.10
CA ALA A 440 7.24 -2.81 -8.91
C ALA A 440 6.03 -3.49 -9.56
N ARG A 441 4.95 -3.69 -8.79
CA ARG A 441 3.69 -4.24 -9.30
C ARG A 441 3.08 -3.40 -10.40
N ASP A 442 2.93 -2.08 -10.19
CA ASP A 442 2.36 -1.17 -11.19
C ASP A 442 3.21 -1.13 -12.47
N TYR A 443 4.54 -1.14 -12.33
CA TYR A 443 5.45 -1.23 -13.47
C TYR A 443 5.22 -2.51 -14.29
N GLY A 444 5.18 -3.68 -13.65
CA GLY A 444 4.93 -4.96 -14.32
C GLY A 444 3.56 -4.98 -15.03
N MET A 445 2.51 -4.52 -14.36
CA MET A 445 1.18 -4.41 -14.95
C MET A 445 1.15 -3.48 -16.18
N LYS A 446 1.87 -2.35 -16.14
CA LYS A 446 1.93 -1.42 -17.27
C LYS A 446 2.75 -1.97 -18.44
N GLU A 447 3.82 -2.70 -18.19
CA GLU A 447 4.55 -3.42 -19.24
C GLU A 447 3.67 -4.47 -19.93
N LEU A 448 2.82 -5.18 -19.18
CA LEU A 448 1.86 -6.14 -19.75
C LEU A 448 0.75 -5.48 -20.56
N ASN A 449 0.23 -4.33 -20.11
CA ASN A 449 -0.75 -3.57 -20.88
C ASN A 449 -0.15 -3.11 -22.22
N TRP A 450 1.08 -2.60 -22.18
CA TRP A 450 1.81 -2.20 -23.39
C TRP A 450 2.05 -3.38 -24.32
N ALA A 451 2.47 -4.52 -23.79
CA ALA A 451 2.72 -5.74 -24.54
C ALA A 451 1.44 -6.26 -25.21
N THR A 452 0.33 -6.26 -24.48
CA THR A 452 -0.99 -6.66 -25.00
C THR A 452 -1.44 -5.75 -26.13
N TYR A 453 -1.32 -4.43 -25.94
CA TYR A 453 -1.69 -3.47 -26.98
C TYR A 453 -0.79 -3.59 -28.22
N LEU A 454 0.52 -3.80 -28.04
CA LEU A 454 1.44 -4.06 -29.16
C LEU A 454 1.03 -5.32 -29.93
N LEU A 455 0.70 -6.40 -29.22
CA LEU A 455 0.25 -7.66 -29.83
C LEU A 455 -1.00 -7.44 -30.67
N GLU A 456 -2.05 -6.84 -30.10
CA GLU A 456 -3.32 -6.59 -30.79
C GLU A 456 -3.12 -5.74 -32.05
N ARG A 457 -2.34 -4.66 -31.94
CA ARG A 457 -2.03 -3.77 -33.06
C ARG A 457 -1.20 -4.44 -34.14
N THR A 458 -0.24 -5.28 -33.75
CA THR A 458 0.59 -6.03 -34.70
C THR A 458 -0.27 -7.04 -35.47
N ILE A 459 -1.15 -7.78 -34.79
CA ILE A 459 -2.09 -8.70 -35.45
C ILE A 459 -3.01 -7.97 -36.43
N ALA A 460 -3.48 -6.78 -36.06
CA ALA A 460 -4.42 -6.02 -36.88
C ALA A 460 -3.77 -5.34 -38.10
N GLU A 461 -2.55 -4.81 -37.97
CA GLU A 461 -1.92 -3.95 -38.99
C GLU A 461 -0.72 -4.58 -39.71
N ASP A 462 0.03 -5.46 -39.05
CA ASP A 462 1.28 -6.04 -39.58
C ASP A 462 1.50 -7.47 -39.04
N PRO A 463 0.59 -8.43 -39.35
CA PRO A 463 0.59 -9.76 -38.72
C PRO A 463 1.80 -10.63 -39.06
N GLU A 464 2.56 -10.28 -40.11
CA GLU A 464 3.77 -10.98 -40.51
C GLU A 464 5.04 -10.43 -39.83
N ASN A 465 4.90 -9.45 -38.92
CA ASN A 465 6.01 -8.84 -38.20
C ASN A 465 6.41 -9.65 -36.97
N LEU A 466 7.21 -10.68 -37.22
CA LEU A 466 7.73 -11.58 -36.19
C LEU A 466 8.50 -10.86 -35.08
N THR A 467 9.19 -9.76 -35.39
CA THR A 467 9.95 -8.99 -34.39
C THR A 467 9.02 -8.33 -33.37
N LEU A 468 7.94 -7.68 -33.81
CA LEU A 468 6.98 -7.03 -32.90
C LEU A 468 6.14 -8.04 -32.13
N LEU A 469 5.73 -9.15 -32.76
CA LEU A 469 5.08 -10.26 -32.05
C LEU A 469 5.97 -10.80 -30.94
N SER A 470 7.27 -10.97 -31.24
CA SER A 470 8.25 -11.48 -30.28
C SER A 470 8.52 -10.49 -29.15
N GLU A 471 8.58 -9.19 -29.45
CA GLU A 471 8.70 -8.14 -28.44
C GLU A 471 7.49 -8.09 -27.51
N ALA A 472 6.27 -8.26 -28.04
CA ALA A 472 5.06 -8.34 -27.24
C ALA A 472 5.03 -9.59 -26.33
N ALA A 473 5.61 -10.72 -26.76
CA ALA A 473 5.66 -11.93 -25.95
C ALA A 473 6.61 -11.82 -24.74
N LYS A 474 7.67 -11.00 -24.82
CA LYS A 474 8.73 -10.94 -23.80
C LYS A 474 8.24 -10.53 -22.40
N PRO A 475 7.47 -9.43 -22.23
CA PRO A 475 6.93 -9.09 -20.92
C PRO A 475 5.98 -10.14 -20.38
N MET A 476 5.17 -10.76 -21.25
CA MET A 476 4.23 -11.82 -20.85
C MET A 476 4.96 -13.09 -20.35
N GLU A 477 6.08 -13.45 -20.99
CA GLU A 477 6.98 -14.52 -20.53
C GLU A 477 7.67 -14.18 -19.22
N LEU A 478 8.18 -12.96 -19.07
CA LEU A 478 8.76 -12.48 -17.82
C LEU A 478 7.77 -12.68 -16.66
N SER A 479 6.53 -12.23 -16.84
CA SER A 479 5.50 -12.36 -15.81
C SER A 479 5.15 -13.81 -15.51
N TYR A 480 4.98 -14.64 -16.55
CA TYR A 480 4.63 -16.06 -16.37
C TYR A 480 5.75 -16.87 -15.69
N GLN A 481 7.02 -16.57 -16.00
CA GLN A 481 8.15 -17.36 -15.53
C GLN A 481 8.73 -16.88 -14.20
N LEU A 482 8.75 -15.56 -13.94
CA LEU A 482 9.57 -14.96 -12.89
C LEU A 482 8.80 -14.04 -11.93
N GLU A 483 7.68 -13.44 -12.33
CA GLU A 483 6.98 -12.47 -11.46
C GLU A 483 5.93 -13.13 -10.54
N PRO A 484 5.71 -12.56 -9.34
CA PRO A 484 4.63 -12.98 -8.46
C PRO A 484 3.25 -12.90 -9.15
N SER A 485 2.34 -13.79 -8.75
CA SER A 485 0.98 -13.85 -9.34
C SER A 485 0.17 -12.56 -9.20
N GLU A 486 0.53 -11.71 -8.25
CA GLU A 486 -0.09 -10.42 -7.95
C GLU A 486 0.22 -9.34 -9.00
N PHE A 487 1.22 -9.57 -9.84
CA PHE A 487 1.69 -8.61 -10.85
C PHE A 487 0.96 -8.78 -12.18
N TRP A 488 0.22 -9.87 -12.37
CA TRP A 488 -0.35 -10.21 -13.67
C TRP A 488 -1.62 -11.05 -13.56
N ASN A 489 -2.53 -10.90 -14.53
CA ASN A 489 -3.75 -11.70 -14.59
C ASN A 489 -3.51 -12.97 -15.42
N ALA A 490 -3.61 -14.14 -14.80
CA ALA A 490 -3.31 -15.41 -15.48
C ALA A 490 -4.22 -15.71 -16.68
N ALA A 491 -5.51 -15.37 -16.59
CA ALA A 491 -6.45 -15.61 -17.68
C ALA A 491 -6.17 -14.74 -18.91
N SER A 492 -5.81 -13.47 -18.72
CA SER A 492 -5.48 -12.56 -19.83
C SER A 492 -4.06 -12.83 -20.36
N ASN A 493 -3.06 -12.90 -19.48
CA ASN A 493 -1.65 -13.01 -19.87
C ASN A 493 -1.35 -14.30 -20.62
N LEU A 494 -1.80 -15.46 -20.13
CA LEU A 494 -1.50 -16.74 -20.80
C LEU A 494 -2.25 -16.88 -22.13
N LYS A 495 -3.46 -16.34 -22.23
CA LYS A 495 -4.19 -16.30 -23.50
C LYS A 495 -3.42 -15.50 -24.54
N ASN A 496 -3.03 -14.28 -24.18
CA ASN A 496 -2.32 -13.35 -25.07
C ASN A 496 -0.92 -13.85 -25.42
N LEU A 497 -0.20 -14.44 -24.47
CA LEU A 497 1.11 -15.06 -24.71
C LEU A 497 1.02 -16.21 -25.72
N GLY A 498 0.06 -17.12 -25.53
CA GLY A 498 -0.14 -18.19 -26.49
C GLY A 498 -0.63 -17.67 -27.85
N LEU A 499 -1.44 -16.60 -27.88
CA LEU A 499 -1.84 -15.93 -29.13
C LEU A 499 -0.63 -15.33 -29.86
N ALA A 500 0.32 -14.70 -29.15
CA ALA A 500 1.54 -14.17 -29.75
C ALA A 500 2.33 -15.28 -30.46
N TYR A 501 2.56 -16.41 -29.79
CA TYR A 501 3.23 -17.55 -30.43
C TYR A 501 2.43 -18.18 -31.56
N ALA A 502 1.11 -18.28 -31.42
CA ALA A 502 0.24 -18.78 -32.48
C ALA A 502 0.37 -17.96 -33.77
N GLN A 503 0.47 -16.63 -33.65
CA GLN A 503 0.66 -15.75 -34.80
C GLN A 503 2.06 -15.91 -35.42
N MET A 504 3.11 -16.09 -34.60
CA MET A 504 4.45 -16.38 -35.11
C MET A 504 4.50 -17.71 -35.88
N VAL A 505 3.81 -18.73 -35.39
CA VAL A 505 3.73 -20.05 -36.05
C VAL A 505 2.92 -19.96 -37.35
N LYS A 506 1.86 -19.15 -37.36
CA LYS A 506 0.99 -18.96 -38.54
C LYS A 506 1.66 -18.13 -39.65
N SER A 507 2.57 -17.23 -39.30
CA SER A 507 3.25 -16.34 -40.26
C SER A 507 3.95 -17.13 -41.37
N SER A 508 3.90 -16.58 -42.58
CA SER A 508 4.59 -17.09 -43.76
C SER A 508 6.09 -16.76 -43.75
N HIS A 509 6.50 -15.73 -43.01
CA HIS A 509 7.90 -15.30 -42.89
C HIS A 509 8.67 -16.14 -41.87
N GLU A 510 9.99 -16.22 -42.00
CA GLU A 510 10.88 -16.81 -40.98
C GLU A 510 11.63 -15.70 -40.22
N PHE A 511 12.06 -16.01 -39.00
CA PHE A 511 12.93 -15.10 -38.24
C PHE A 511 14.27 -14.94 -38.98
N THR A 512 14.62 -13.71 -39.32
CA THR A 512 15.86 -13.38 -40.04
C THR A 512 17.02 -13.02 -39.11
N THR A 513 16.83 -13.09 -37.79
CA THR A 513 17.81 -12.67 -36.78
C THR A 513 18.77 -13.79 -36.43
N SER A 514 20.06 -13.47 -36.26
CA SER A 514 21.06 -14.42 -35.74
C SER A 514 20.99 -14.61 -34.23
N THR A 515 20.36 -13.67 -33.52
CA THR A 515 20.11 -13.74 -32.07
C THR A 515 18.76 -14.39 -31.78
N ASP A 516 18.67 -15.13 -30.67
CA ASP A 516 17.41 -15.70 -30.19
C ASP A 516 16.35 -14.58 -30.03
N PRO A 517 15.22 -14.65 -30.76
CA PRO A 517 14.19 -13.65 -30.66
C PRO A 517 13.43 -13.74 -29.33
N PHE A 518 13.40 -14.89 -28.67
CA PHE A 518 12.55 -15.12 -27.50
C PHE A 518 13.08 -14.51 -26.20
N PHE A 519 12.29 -14.61 -25.13
CA PHE A 519 12.63 -14.08 -23.81
C PHE A 519 13.90 -14.73 -23.24
N ASN A 520 14.01 -16.05 -23.37
CA ASN A 520 15.15 -16.85 -22.92
C ASN A 520 15.12 -18.25 -23.59
N GLU A 521 16.12 -19.08 -23.27
CA GLU A 521 16.25 -20.45 -23.80
C GLU A 521 15.15 -21.41 -23.31
N VAL A 522 14.39 -21.06 -22.26
CA VAL A 522 13.27 -21.87 -21.75
C VAL A 522 12.17 -21.99 -22.81
N VAL A 523 12.00 -20.96 -23.65
CA VAL A 523 11.02 -20.97 -24.75
C VAL A 523 11.41 -22.04 -25.76
N GLY A 524 10.71 -23.18 -25.72
CA GLY A 524 10.96 -24.32 -26.61
C GLY A 524 12.16 -25.18 -26.22
N ALA A 525 12.59 -25.19 -24.95
CA ALA A 525 13.75 -25.98 -24.48
C ALA A 525 13.66 -27.50 -24.74
N GLY A 526 12.47 -28.03 -25.03
CA GLY A 526 12.24 -29.44 -25.39
C GLY A 526 12.26 -29.75 -26.88
N VAL A 527 12.60 -28.79 -27.74
CA VAL A 527 12.64 -28.96 -29.20
C VAL A 527 14.09 -29.16 -29.64
N GLU A 528 14.39 -30.30 -30.27
CA GLU A 528 15.75 -30.64 -30.74
C GLU A 528 16.19 -29.82 -31.97
N ASP A 529 15.24 -29.26 -32.75
CA ASP A 529 15.51 -28.51 -33.97
C ASP A 529 15.74 -27.00 -33.72
N SER A 530 16.59 -26.39 -34.53
CA SER A 530 17.08 -25.01 -34.43
C SER A 530 16.09 -23.93 -34.89
N ARG A 531 14.93 -24.32 -35.45
CA ARG A 531 13.98 -23.36 -36.00
C ARG A 531 13.15 -22.71 -34.90
N PHE A 532 13.17 -21.39 -34.86
CA PHE A 532 12.45 -20.61 -33.86
C PHE A 532 10.92 -20.86 -33.87
N LYS A 533 10.32 -21.16 -35.03
CA LYS A 533 8.89 -21.49 -35.10
C LYS A 533 8.52 -22.82 -34.42
N ASP A 534 9.41 -23.80 -34.43
CA ASP A 534 9.14 -25.08 -33.74
C ASP A 534 9.18 -24.86 -32.22
N ARG A 535 10.12 -24.04 -31.73
CA ARG A 535 10.17 -23.56 -30.35
C ARG A 535 8.91 -22.77 -29.96
N ALA A 536 8.45 -21.86 -30.83
CA ALA A 536 7.21 -21.10 -30.62
C ALA A 536 5.97 -22.01 -30.58
N SER A 537 5.90 -23.02 -31.45
CA SER A 537 4.81 -24.00 -31.49
C SER A 537 4.73 -24.82 -30.20
N ALA A 538 5.88 -25.32 -29.72
CA ALA A 538 5.95 -26.04 -28.45
C ALA A 538 5.51 -25.15 -27.28
N ARG A 539 6.01 -23.90 -27.23
CA ARG A 539 5.66 -22.95 -26.16
C ARG A 539 4.19 -22.53 -26.21
N MET A 540 3.62 -22.33 -27.39
CA MET A 540 2.19 -22.05 -27.58
C MET A 540 1.32 -23.13 -26.94
N LEU A 541 1.61 -24.41 -27.21
CA LEU A 541 0.85 -25.54 -26.66
C LEU A 541 0.99 -25.63 -25.14
N GLU A 542 2.20 -25.42 -24.62
CA GLU A 542 2.45 -25.41 -23.17
C GLU A 542 1.65 -24.30 -22.47
N VAL A 543 1.77 -23.07 -22.96
CA VAL A 543 1.13 -21.89 -22.38
C VAL A 543 -0.40 -22.00 -22.45
N TRP A 544 -0.96 -22.40 -23.59
CA TRP A 544 -2.40 -22.59 -23.71
C TRP A 544 -2.91 -23.79 -22.89
N ASN A 545 -2.11 -24.85 -22.72
CA ASN A 545 -2.47 -25.93 -21.80
C ASN A 545 -2.53 -25.44 -20.34
N SER A 546 -1.60 -24.57 -19.92
CA SER A 546 -1.67 -23.90 -18.61
C SER A 546 -2.88 -22.98 -18.51
N TRP A 547 -3.19 -22.20 -19.55
CA TRP A 547 -4.36 -21.34 -19.59
C TRP A 547 -5.69 -22.11 -19.43
N LEU A 548 -5.82 -23.29 -20.04
CA LEU A 548 -7.02 -24.14 -19.91
C LEU A 548 -7.28 -24.63 -18.48
N GLN A 549 -6.25 -24.60 -17.62
CA GLN A 549 -6.35 -24.96 -16.19
C GLN A 549 -6.77 -23.77 -15.32
N VAL A 550 -6.69 -22.53 -15.83
CA VAL A 550 -7.13 -21.32 -15.14
C VAL A 550 -8.67 -21.36 -15.03
N PRO A 551 -9.26 -21.24 -13.83
CA PRO A 551 -10.72 -21.32 -13.66
C PRO A 551 -11.49 -20.31 -14.51
N GLU A 552 -11.00 -19.08 -14.58
CA GLU A 552 -11.61 -17.95 -15.29
C GLU A 552 -11.58 -18.13 -16.82
N ALA A 553 -10.63 -18.90 -17.34
CA ALA A 553 -10.51 -19.15 -18.79
C ALA A 553 -11.78 -19.78 -19.38
N LYS A 554 -12.54 -20.54 -18.60
CA LYS A 554 -13.78 -21.20 -19.04
C LYS A 554 -14.89 -20.22 -19.44
N LEU A 555 -14.80 -18.98 -18.98
CA LEU A 555 -15.76 -17.93 -19.30
C LEU A 555 -15.39 -17.20 -20.61
N ASP A 556 -14.19 -17.45 -21.15
CA ASP A 556 -13.71 -16.81 -22.36
C ASP A 556 -14.34 -17.44 -23.60
N GLN A 557 -14.78 -16.61 -24.56
CA GLN A 557 -15.39 -17.06 -25.81
C GLN A 557 -14.45 -17.95 -26.66
N GLY A 558 -13.14 -17.77 -26.53
CA GLY A 558 -12.12 -18.54 -27.22
C GLY A 558 -11.78 -19.90 -26.58
N TYR A 559 -12.37 -20.25 -25.44
CA TYR A 559 -11.99 -21.44 -24.66
C TYR A 559 -12.06 -22.73 -25.46
N GLU A 560 -13.20 -23.02 -26.10
CA GLU A 560 -13.38 -24.28 -26.84
C GLU A 560 -12.50 -24.36 -28.10
N ALA A 561 -12.22 -23.21 -28.74
CA ALA A 561 -11.31 -23.16 -29.88
C ALA A 561 -9.88 -23.52 -29.47
N ILE A 562 -9.36 -22.88 -28.41
CA ILE A 562 -8.01 -23.16 -27.88
C ILE A 562 -7.94 -24.60 -27.36
N ARG A 563 -8.96 -25.07 -26.64
CA ARG A 563 -9.06 -26.44 -26.13
C ARG A 563 -9.00 -27.48 -27.25
N SER A 564 -9.70 -27.24 -28.35
CA SER A 564 -9.67 -28.12 -29.52
C SER A 564 -8.28 -28.21 -30.15
N ILE A 565 -7.57 -27.07 -30.25
CA ILE A 565 -6.19 -27.02 -30.75
C ILE A 565 -5.25 -27.80 -29.83
N VAL A 566 -5.24 -27.49 -28.52
CA VAL A 566 -4.35 -28.14 -27.55
C VAL A 566 -4.57 -29.66 -27.53
N ARG A 567 -5.83 -30.12 -27.52
CA ARG A 567 -6.16 -31.57 -27.50
C ARG A 567 -5.68 -32.35 -28.72
N LYS A 568 -5.52 -31.70 -29.88
CA LYS A 568 -4.98 -32.36 -31.09
C LYS A 568 -3.51 -32.74 -30.94
N PHE A 569 -2.75 -31.99 -30.13
CA PHE A 569 -1.30 -32.12 -30.04
C PHE A 569 -0.80 -32.54 -28.65
N VAL A 570 -1.62 -32.38 -27.62
CA VAL A 570 -1.33 -32.79 -26.23
C VAL A 570 -2.38 -33.83 -25.81
N PRO A 571 -2.02 -35.12 -25.68
CA PRO A 571 -2.95 -36.15 -25.24
C PRO A 571 -3.48 -35.84 -23.83
N GLU A 572 -4.79 -36.02 -23.58
CA GLU A 572 -5.30 -35.99 -22.20
C GLU A 572 -4.67 -37.16 -21.42
N GLU A 573 -3.92 -36.87 -20.36
CA GLU A 573 -3.62 -37.88 -19.36
C GLU A 573 -4.95 -38.43 -18.83
N LYS A 574 -5.21 -39.71 -19.10
CA LYS A 574 -6.32 -40.46 -18.52
C LYS A 574 -6.31 -40.27 -16.99
N LYS A 575 -7.28 -39.53 -16.46
CA LYS A 575 -7.69 -39.68 -15.06
C LYS A 575 -8.26 -41.09 -14.87
N LEU A 576 -7.40 -42.03 -14.48
CA LEU A 576 -7.74 -43.18 -13.63
C LEU A 576 -6.47 -43.91 -13.15
N GLU A 577 -6.44 -44.15 -11.84
CA GLU A 577 -5.51 -44.97 -11.06
C GLU A 577 -4.11 -44.41 -10.71
N LYS A 578 -4.09 -43.59 -9.65
CA LYS A 578 -3.31 -43.90 -8.41
C LYS A 578 -3.74 -43.02 -7.24
N SER A 579 -5.02 -43.13 -6.85
CA SER A 579 -5.44 -42.82 -5.47
C SER A 579 -5.08 -43.94 -4.47
N SER A 580 -4.32 -44.96 -4.88
CA SER A 580 -3.96 -46.13 -4.05
C SER A 580 -2.46 -46.38 -3.90
N LYS A 581 -1.60 -45.34 -3.87
CA LYS A 581 -0.18 -45.53 -3.47
C LYS A 581 0.50 -44.28 -2.88
N ARG A 582 -0.19 -43.51 -2.04
CA ARG A 582 0.46 -42.56 -1.11
C ARG A 582 -0.26 -42.44 0.24
N ARG A 583 -0.66 -43.59 0.79
CA ARG A 583 -0.94 -43.78 2.23
C ARG A 583 -0.20 -45.03 2.71
N LYS A 584 1.14 -44.96 2.77
CA LYS A 584 2.03 -45.81 3.57
C LYS A 584 3.49 -45.42 3.33
N LYS A 585 3.96 -44.42 4.08
CA LYS A 585 5.33 -44.33 4.60
C LYS A 585 5.32 -43.27 5.70
N LYS A 586 4.74 -43.66 6.84
CA LYS A 586 5.17 -43.12 8.14
C LYS A 586 6.61 -43.60 8.33
N SER A 587 7.50 -42.66 8.60
CA SER A 587 8.84 -42.88 9.13
C SER A 587 8.78 -43.79 10.37
N PRO A 588 9.69 -44.76 10.52
CA PRO A 588 9.69 -45.65 11.66
C PRO A 588 10.29 -44.93 12.87
N LYS A 589 9.48 -44.76 13.92
CA LYS A 589 9.98 -44.52 15.29
C LYS A 589 10.82 -45.74 15.69
N LYS A 590 12.15 -45.58 15.70
CA LYS A 590 13.04 -46.46 16.48
C LYS A 590 12.73 -46.23 17.97
N ARG A 591 11.94 -47.14 18.53
CA ARG A 591 11.79 -47.33 19.98
C ARG A 591 12.82 -48.40 20.35
N VAL A 592 13.95 -47.98 20.91
CA VAL A 592 14.90 -48.90 21.52
C VAL A 592 14.26 -49.39 22.82
N SER A 593 13.94 -50.68 22.88
CA SER A 593 13.71 -51.38 24.14
C SER A 593 14.99 -52.11 24.52
N THR A 594 15.55 -51.77 25.66
CA THR A 594 16.40 -52.69 26.42
C THR A 594 15.74 -52.89 27.78
N LYS A 595 15.31 -54.13 28.01
CA LYS A 595 14.94 -54.70 29.30
C LYS A 595 16.16 -54.68 30.23
N THR A 596 15.93 -54.40 31.51
CA THR A 596 16.31 -55.14 32.73
C THR A 596 16.13 -54.16 33.91
N GLY A 597 15.65 -54.49 35.10
CA GLY A 597 15.19 -55.71 35.73
C GLY A 597 14.77 -55.30 37.15
N LYS A 598 13.80 -56.00 37.74
CA LYS A 598 13.49 -55.88 39.16
C LYS A 598 14.72 -56.24 40.00
N LYS A 599 15.19 -55.33 40.84
CA LYS A 599 15.34 -55.48 42.29
C LYS A 599 15.75 -54.14 42.89
#